data_AF-T0UPW4-F1
#
_entry.id   AF-T0UPW4-F1
#
_cell.length_a   1.000
_cell.length_b   1.000
_cell.length_c   1.000
_cell.angle_alpha   90.00
_cell.angle_beta   90.00
_cell.angle_gamma   90.00
#
_symmetry.space_group_name_H-M   'P 1'
#
loop_
_entity.id
_entity.type
_entity.pdbx_description
1 polymer ?
#
loop_
_entity_poly.entity_id
_entity_poly.type
_entity_poly.pdbx_seq_one_letter_code
_entity_poly.pdbx_strand_id
1 'polypeptide(L)'
;MKVLGNTSKKYVKKNLLGALLFESGITAEGRRLKRTARRRYTRRRNRILYLQEIFSTEMAKVDESFFQRLDDSFLVPDDKRDSKYPIFGNLVKEKTYHDEFPTIYHLRKYLADSSKKADLRLVYLALAHMIKYRGHFLIEGDFNSRNNDIKKNFQDFLDSYNAIFESDLSLENSKQLEEIVKDKISKSAKKERLLKLFPREKNSGIFSEFLKLIVGNQADFRKFFNLDEKTSLHFSKESYDEDLETLLGHIGDDYSDVFLKAKKVYDAILLSGILAVTDNETEAPLSSAMIMRYKEHEEDLALLKAYIRKISLETYNEVFKDDTKNGYAGYIDGKTNQEDFYVYLKKLLTGLEGADYFLEKINREDFLRKQRTFDNGSIPYQIHLQEMRAIIDKQAKFYPFLAKNKEKIEKILTFRIPYYVGPLARGNSDFAWSIRKRNEKITP
;
A
#
# COMPACT_ATOMS: atom_id res chain seq x y z
N MET A 1 8.88 52.21 34.64
CA MET A 1 7.67 51.35 34.62
C MET A 1 7.31 50.99 36.07
N LYS A 2 6.03 51.12 36.46
CA LYS A 2 5.54 50.78 37.82
C LYS A 2 5.66 49.27 38.02
N VAL A 3 6.22 48.85 39.14
CA VAL A 3 6.29 47.43 39.53
C VAL A 3 5.07 47.14 40.40
N LEU A 4 4.34 46.08 40.07
CA LEU A 4 3.15 45.64 40.81
C LEU A 4 3.54 44.51 41.78
N GLY A 5 2.77 44.32 42.86
CA GLY A 5 3.00 43.27 43.86
C GLY A 5 3.60 43.76 45.19
N ASN A 6 4.03 42.82 46.03
CA ASN A 6 4.50 43.07 47.41
C ASN A 6 6.04 43.15 47.53
N THR A 7 6.72 43.61 46.49
CA THR A 7 8.18 43.74 46.50
C THR A 7 8.62 45.10 47.06
N SER A 8 9.87 45.19 47.50
CA SER A 8 10.46 46.44 48.00
C SER A 8 10.66 47.51 46.91
N LYS A 9 10.61 47.15 45.62
CA LYS A 9 10.79 48.09 44.49
C LYS A 9 9.43 48.55 43.94
N LYS A 10 9.18 49.86 43.96
CA LYS A 10 7.95 50.47 43.40
C LYS A 10 8.04 50.79 41.90
N TYR A 11 9.24 51.05 41.39
CA TYR A 11 9.49 51.42 39.99
C TYR A 11 10.80 50.81 39.48
N VAL A 12 10.84 50.48 38.19
CA VAL A 12 12.05 50.01 37.49
C VAL A 12 12.23 50.76 36.17
N LYS A 13 13.48 51.16 35.85
CA LYS A 13 13.85 51.72 34.55
C LYS A 13 14.03 50.58 33.56
N LYS A 14 13.35 50.65 32.42
CA LYS A 14 13.53 49.74 31.29
C LYS A 14 13.80 50.58 30.04
N ASN A 15 14.69 50.11 29.17
CA ASN A 15 14.83 50.67 27.84
C ASN A 15 13.56 50.35 27.04
N LEU A 16 13.23 51.18 26.05
CA LEU A 16 12.07 50.95 25.17
C LEU A 16 12.41 50.00 24.00
N LEU A 17 13.49 49.23 24.13
CA LEU A 17 13.93 48.21 23.19
C LEU A 17 13.72 46.83 23.82
N GLY A 18 13.04 45.93 23.10
CA GLY A 18 12.87 44.55 23.50
C GLY A 18 12.24 43.73 22.38
N ALA A 19 12.32 42.40 22.49
CA ALA A 19 11.66 41.46 21.61
C ALA A 19 10.85 40.48 22.46
N LEU A 20 9.62 40.18 22.02
CA LEU A 20 8.80 39.12 22.60
C LEU A 20 9.13 37.82 21.87
N LEU A 21 9.59 36.81 22.60
CA LEU A 21 9.74 35.46 22.05
C LEU A 21 8.43 34.69 22.24
N PHE A 22 8.01 33.99 21.19
CA PHE A 22 6.85 33.11 21.20
C PHE A 22 7.18 31.86 20.37
N GLU A 23 6.47 30.76 20.63
CA GLU A 23 6.58 29.55 19.81
C GLU A 23 6.06 29.82 18.40
N SER A 24 6.68 29.21 17.38
CA SER A 24 6.24 29.38 15.99
C SER A 24 4.79 28.93 15.81
N GLY A 25 4.06 29.65 14.94
CA GLY A 25 2.69 29.29 14.60
C GLY A 25 2.64 27.92 13.91
N ILE A 26 1.76 27.04 14.37
CA ILE A 26 1.55 25.72 13.76
C ILE A 26 0.58 25.86 12.59
N THR A 27 0.97 25.39 11.41
CA THR A 27 0.13 25.40 10.21
C THR A 27 -1.08 24.46 10.34
N ALA A 28 -2.11 24.66 9.51
CA ALA A 28 -3.32 23.83 9.53
C ALA A 28 -3.15 22.44 8.88
N GLU A 29 -2.00 22.15 8.26
CA GLU A 29 -1.72 20.93 7.51
C GLU A 29 -1.88 19.68 8.36
N GLY A 30 -1.19 19.59 9.51
CA GLY A 30 -1.29 18.43 10.40
C GLY A 30 -2.74 18.18 10.90
N ARG A 31 -3.55 19.24 11.05
CA ARG A 31 -4.98 19.12 11.38
C ARG A 31 -5.80 18.58 10.20
N ARG A 32 -5.49 19.01 8.97
CA ARG A 32 -6.11 18.52 7.72
C ARG A 32 -5.86 17.01 7.55
N LEU A 33 -4.63 16.55 7.72
CA LEU A 33 -4.24 15.14 7.59
C LEU A 33 -5.02 14.24 8.55
N LYS A 34 -5.01 14.59 9.85
CA LYS A 34 -5.74 13.84 10.88
C LYS A 34 -7.25 13.80 10.58
N ARG A 35 -7.83 14.89 10.05
CA ARG A 35 -9.26 14.94 9.66
C ARG A 35 -9.56 14.02 8.47
N THR A 36 -8.71 14.02 7.45
CA THR A 36 -8.83 13.13 6.28
C THR A 36 -8.70 11.65 6.70
N ALA A 37 -7.71 11.32 7.54
CA ALA A 37 -7.52 9.96 8.06
C ALA A 37 -8.74 9.44 8.84
N ARG A 38 -9.32 10.25 9.74
CA ARG A 38 -10.55 9.89 10.45
C ARG A 38 -11.70 9.57 9.50
N ARG A 39 -11.96 10.43 8.51
CA ARG A 39 -12.99 10.20 7.47
C ARG A 39 -12.73 8.92 6.68
N ARG A 40 -11.47 8.65 6.32
CA ARG A 40 -11.07 7.41 5.61
C ARG A 40 -11.36 6.17 6.45
N TYR A 41 -11.02 6.18 7.74
CA TYR A 41 -11.28 5.05 8.65
C TYR A 41 -12.77 4.80 8.84
N THR A 42 -13.58 5.84 9.08
CA THR A 42 -15.04 5.72 9.17
C THR A 42 -15.64 5.11 7.90
N ARG A 43 -15.26 5.63 6.73
CA ARG A 43 -15.75 5.11 5.44
C ARG A 43 -15.31 3.67 5.18
N ARG A 44 -14.09 3.29 5.57
CA ARG A 44 -13.61 1.91 5.48
C ARG A 44 -14.44 0.96 6.36
N ARG A 45 -14.78 1.36 7.60
CA ARG A 45 -15.70 0.58 8.46
C ARG A 45 -17.09 0.49 7.84
N ASN A 46 -17.64 1.59 7.33
CA ASN A 46 -18.96 1.60 6.68
C ASN A 46 -19.04 0.64 5.49
N ARG A 47 -17.98 0.52 4.67
CA ARG A 47 -17.96 -0.48 3.59
C ARG A 47 -18.09 -1.91 4.09
N ILE A 48 -17.42 -2.25 5.21
CA ILE A 48 -17.57 -3.56 5.84
C ILE A 48 -18.99 -3.73 6.39
N LEU A 49 -19.55 -2.70 7.03
CA LEU A 49 -20.93 -2.74 7.53
C LEU A 49 -21.95 -2.96 6.40
N TYR A 50 -21.79 -2.31 5.25
CA TYR A 50 -22.65 -2.55 4.08
C TYR A 50 -22.55 -3.98 3.56
N LEU A 51 -21.34 -4.57 3.56
CA LEU A 51 -21.18 -5.98 3.20
C LEU A 51 -21.84 -6.90 4.24
N GLN A 52 -21.65 -6.62 5.54
CA GLN A 52 -22.29 -7.38 6.62
C GLN A 52 -23.82 -7.32 6.53
N GLU A 53 -24.38 -6.16 6.23
CA GLU A 53 -25.83 -5.98 6.02
C GLU A 53 -26.34 -6.89 4.90
N ILE A 54 -25.65 -6.96 3.76
CA ILE A 54 -25.98 -7.86 2.64
C ILE A 54 -25.92 -9.33 3.04
N PHE A 55 -24.94 -9.72 3.86
CA PHE A 55 -24.73 -11.11 4.28
C PHE A 55 -25.57 -11.51 5.50
N SER A 56 -26.10 -10.55 6.28
CA SER A 56 -26.72 -10.77 7.60
C SER A 56 -27.70 -11.93 7.65
N THR A 57 -28.74 -11.90 6.81
CA THR A 57 -29.82 -12.90 6.83
C THR A 57 -29.34 -14.31 6.49
N GLU A 58 -28.45 -14.45 5.49
CA GLU A 58 -27.96 -15.77 5.08
C GLU A 58 -26.84 -16.27 6.00
N MET A 59 -26.04 -15.36 6.57
CA MET A 59 -25.02 -15.69 7.56
C MET A 59 -25.65 -16.19 8.84
N ALA A 60 -26.74 -15.57 9.31
CA ALA A 60 -27.42 -16.01 10.54
C ALA A 60 -27.94 -17.45 10.46
N LYS A 61 -28.31 -17.94 9.27
CA LYS A 61 -28.71 -19.33 9.04
C LYS A 61 -27.52 -20.31 9.13
N VAL A 62 -26.30 -19.84 8.89
CA VAL A 62 -25.07 -20.65 8.90
C VAL A 62 -24.40 -20.57 10.27
N ASP A 63 -24.30 -19.37 10.83
CA ASP A 63 -23.57 -19.03 12.05
C ASP A 63 -24.00 -17.64 12.55
N GLU A 64 -24.96 -17.61 13.47
CA GLU A 64 -25.54 -16.37 14.02
C GLU A 64 -24.50 -15.48 14.72
N SER A 65 -23.51 -16.07 15.39
CA SER A 65 -22.51 -15.34 16.16
C SER A 65 -21.23 -15.03 15.38
N PHE A 66 -21.14 -15.38 14.08
CA PHE A 66 -19.94 -15.13 13.27
C PHE A 66 -19.50 -13.66 13.25
N PHE A 67 -20.41 -12.72 12.96
CA PHE A 67 -20.05 -11.30 12.92
C PHE A 67 -19.71 -10.75 14.30
N GLN A 68 -20.33 -11.29 15.35
CA GLN A 68 -20.01 -10.96 16.73
C GLN A 68 -18.59 -11.37 17.12
N ARG A 69 -18.17 -12.59 16.77
CA ARG A 69 -16.79 -13.06 17.00
C ARG A 69 -15.75 -12.22 16.25
N LEU A 70 -16.08 -11.75 15.04
CA LEU A 70 -15.19 -10.85 14.30
C LEU A 70 -15.03 -9.48 14.98
N ASP A 71 -16.13 -8.91 15.51
CA ASP A 71 -16.07 -7.66 16.25
C ASP A 71 -15.32 -7.80 17.58
N ASP A 72 -15.48 -8.93 18.28
CA ASP A 72 -14.81 -9.22 19.55
C ASP A 72 -13.36 -9.72 19.39
N SER A 73 -12.86 -9.87 18.16
CA SER A 73 -11.56 -10.49 17.87
C SER A 73 -10.38 -9.84 18.60
N PHE A 74 -10.45 -8.54 18.88
CA PHE A 74 -9.41 -7.79 19.61
C PHE A 74 -9.42 -8.00 21.12
N LEU A 75 -10.54 -8.43 21.71
CA LEU A 75 -10.69 -8.63 23.16
C LEU A 75 -9.87 -9.82 23.64
N VAL A 76 -9.48 -9.82 24.92
CA VAL A 76 -8.92 -11.01 25.58
C VAL A 76 -10.02 -12.08 25.72
N PRO A 77 -9.67 -13.39 25.78
CA PRO A 77 -10.66 -14.46 25.79
C PRO A 77 -11.77 -14.29 26.85
N ASP A 78 -11.45 -13.77 28.02
CA ASP A 78 -12.38 -13.61 29.14
C ASP A 78 -13.43 -12.50 28.91
N ASP A 79 -13.13 -11.53 28.04
CA ASP A 79 -14.03 -10.43 27.68
C ASP A 79 -14.86 -10.74 26.42
N LYS A 80 -14.60 -11.86 25.75
CA LYS A 80 -15.33 -12.24 24.53
C LYS A 80 -16.69 -12.80 24.88
N ARG A 81 -17.70 -12.40 24.11
CA ARG A 81 -19.08 -12.88 24.29
C ARG A 81 -19.32 -14.28 23.72
N ASP A 82 -18.40 -14.76 22.88
CA ASP A 82 -18.43 -16.07 22.24
C ASP A 82 -16.98 -16.59 22.13
N SER A 83 -16.78 -17.74 21.51
CA SER A 83 -15.49 -18.39 21.30
C SER A 83 -14.38 -17.45 20.82
N LYS A 84 -13.18 -17.66 21.36
CA LYS A 84 -11.96 -16.95 20.95
C LYS A 84 -11.52 -17.26 19.51
N TYR A 85 -12.09 -18.29 18.88
CA TYR A 85 -11.78 -18.69 17.50
C TYR A 85 -12.74 -17.99 16.53
N PRO A 86 -12.28 -16.97 15.79
CA PRO A 86 -13.18 -16.04 15.11
C PRO A 86 -13.96 -16.66 13.95
N ILE A 87 -13.34 -17.55 13.16
CA ILE A 87 -13.96 -18.03 11.93
C ILE A 87 -15.02 -19.08 12.25
N PHE A 88 -14.64 -20.17 12.91
CA PHE A 88 -15.52 -21.33 13.11
C PHE A 88 -16.02 -21.52 14.54
N GLY A 89 -15.56 -20.71 15.50
CA GLY A 89 -15.84 -20.91 16.92
C GLY A 89 -15.18 -22.16 17.53
N ASN A 90 -14.37 -22.89 16.76
CA ASN A 90 -13.83 -24.20 17.12
C ASN A 90 -12.35 -24.32 16.72
N LEU A 91 -11.49 -24.74 17.66
CA LEU A 91 -10.04 -24.86 17.45
C LEU A 91 -9.66 -25.80 16.30
N VAL A 92 -10.30 -26.96 16.17
CA VAL A 92 -9.93 -27.97 15.17
C VAL A 92 -10.20 -27.43 13.77
N LYS A 93 -11.36 -26.81 13.57
CA LYS A 93 -11.71 -26.17 12.28
C LYS A 93 -10.83 -24.95 12.00
N GLU A 94 -10.51 -24.16 13.01
CA GLU A 94 -9.62 -23.00 12.86
C GLU A 94 -8.20 -23.43 12.43
N LYS A 95 -7.65 -24.49 13.05
CA LYS A 95 -6.35 -25.06 12.66
C LYS A 95 -6.38 -25.59 11.24
N THR A 96 -7.38 -26.41 10.91
CA THR A 96 -7.55 -26.97 9.55
C THR A 96 -7.60 -25.87 8.50
N TYR A 97 -8.32 -24.77 8.79
CA TYR A 97 -8.36 -23.61 7.91
C TYR A 97 -6.99 -22.96 7.70
N HIS A 98 -6.18 -22.80 8.75
CA HIS A 98 -4.86 -22.20 8.64
C HIS A 98 -3.84 -23.14 7.95
N ASP A 99 -4.02 -24.46 8.07
CA ASP A 99 -3.22 -25.45 7.37
C ASP A 99 -3.55 -25.46 5.86
N GLU A 100 -4.84 -25.42 5.50
CA GLU A 100 -5.31 -25.38 4.11
C GLU A 100 -5.05 -24.03 3.44
N PHE A 101 -5.22 -22.94 4.19
CA PHE A 101 -5.07 -21.57 3.73
C PHE A 101 -4.12 -20.79 4.64
N PRO A 102 -2.79 -20.99 4.49
CA PRO A 102 -1.79 -20.27 5.29
C PRO A 102 -1.91 -18.76 5.18
N THR A 103 -2.51 -18.28 4.09
CA THR A 103 -2.71 -16.86 3.83
C THR A 103 -4.08 -16.60 3.20
N ILE A 104 -4.61 -15.38 3.40
CA ILE A 104 -5.88 -14.96 2.78
C ILE A 104 -5.87 -15.04 1.25
N TYR A 105 -4.69 -15.01 0.63
CA TYR A 105 -4.56 -15.12 -0.83
C TYR A 105 -4.71 -16.56 -1.31
N HIS A 106 -4.31 -17.56 -0.50
CA HIS A 106 -4.67 -18.97 -0.77
C HIS A 106 -6.18 -19.14 -0.83
N LEU A 107 -6.90 -18.54 0.14
CA LEU A 107 -8.37 -18.58 0.15
C LEU A 107 -8.98 -17.88 -1.07
N ARG A 108 -8.50 -16.68 -1.41
CA ARG A 108 -9.00 -15.93 -2.58
C ARG A 108 -8.79 -16.70 -3.89
N LYS A 109 -7.60 -17.26 -4.11
CA LYS A 109 -7.32 -18.09 -5.31
C LYS A 109 -8.24 -19.30 -5.35
N TYR A 110 -8.35 -20.03 -4.23
CA TYR A 110 -9.22 -21.19 -4.14
C TYR A 110 -10.68 -20.84 -4.49
N LEU A 111 -11.23 -19.76 -3.94
CA LEU A 111 -12.61 -19.35 -4.20
C LEU A 111 -12.84 -18.83 -5.62
N ALA A 112 -11.83 -18.23 -6.25
CA ALA A 112 -11.91 -17.72 -7.61
C ALA A 112 -11.84 -18.85 -8.66
N ASP A 113 -10.99 -19.86 -8.42
CA ASP A 113 -10.76 -20.94 -9.38
C ASP A 113 -11.71 -22.14 -9.16
N SER A 114 -12.14 -22.40 -7.92
CA SER A 114 -12.96 -23.56 -7.57
C SER A 114 -14.43 -23.41 -7.97
N SER A 115 -14.99 -24.47 -8.56
CA SER A 115 -16.42 -24.59 -8.83
C SER A 115 -17.22 -25.21 -7.67
N LYS A 116 -16.56 -25.58 -6.57
CA LYS A 116 -17.20 -26.21 -5.40
C LYS A 116 -17.90 -25.16 -4.52
N LYS A 117 -18.95 -25.59 -3.83
CA LYS A 117 -19.59 -24.78 -2.78
C LYS A 117 -18.61 -24.58 -1.62
N ALA A 118 -18.30 -23.33 -1.30
CA ALA A 118 -17.48 -22.99 -0.14
C ALA A 118 -18.34 -22.63 1.07
N ASP A 119 -17.74 -22.64 2.26
CA ASP A 119 -18.41 -22.13 3.48
C ASP A 119 -18.66 -20.62 3.36
N LEU A 120 -19.87 -20.17 3.70
CA LEU A 120 -20.29 -18.78 3.53
C LEU A 120 -19.42 -17.79 4.32
N ARG A 121 -18.88 -18.20 5.48
CA ARG A 121 -17.97 -17.40 6.30
C ARG A 121 -16.67 -17.10 5.55
N LEU A 122 -16.15 -18.09 4.84
CA LEU A 122 -14.94 -17.95 4.03
C LEU A 122 -15.16 -17.05 2.81
N VAL A 123 -16.31 -17.18 2.14
CA VAL A 123 -16.71 -16.27 1.06
C VAL A 123 -16.77 -14.83 1.56
N TYR A 124 -17.40 -14.60 2.72
CA TYR A 124 -17.44 -13.28 3.34
C TYR A 124 -16.03 -12.75 3.65
N LEU A 125 -15.14 -13.55 4.24
CA LEU A 125 -13.78 -13.11 4.60
C LEU A 125 -12.97 -12.66 3.38
N ALA A 126 -13.06 -13.39 2.26
CA ALA A 126 -12.39 -13.03 1.02
C ALA A 126 -12.92 -11.70 0.44
N LEU A 127 -14.24 -11.54 0.38
CA LEU A 127 -14.90 -10.31 -0.10
C LEU A 127 -14.60 -9.12 0.82
N ALA A 128 -14.69 -9.30 2.14
CA ALA A 128 -14.38 -8.29 3.13
C ALA A 128 -12.91 -7.86 3.06
N HIS A 129 -11.98 -8.79 2.82
CA HIS A 129 -10.57 -8.48 2.61
C HIS A 129 -10.36 -7.54 1.42
N MET A 130 -10.95 -7.86 0.26
CA MET A 130 -10.87 -7.04 -0.94
C MET A 130 -11.53 -5.66 -0.77
N ILE A 131 -12.67 -5.56 -0.08
CA ILE A 131 -13.34 -4.28 0.19
C ILE A 131 -12.56 -3.41 1.19
N LYS A 132 -11.93 -4.03 2.19
CA LYS A 132 -11.15 -3.33 3.22
C LYS A 132 -9.85 -2.78 2.65
N TYR A 133 -9.18 -3.54 1.78
CA TYR A 133 -7.89 -3.23 1.16
C TYR A 133 -8.03 -3.12 -0.36
N ARG A 134 -8.94 -2.24 -0.81
CA ARG A 134 -9.46 -2.19 -2.19
C ARG A 134 -8.55 -1.57 -3.25
N GLY A 135 -7.26 -1.37 -2.99
CA GLY A 135 -6.36 -0.72 -3.94
C GLY A 135 -6.61 0.78 -4.20
N HIS A 136 -5.82 1.37 -5.09
CA HIS A 136 -5.91 2.78 -5.49
C HIS A 136 -6.82 3.00 -6.72
N PHE A 137 -7.18 4.26 -6.97
CA PHE A 137 -8.11 4.71 -8.03
C PHE A 137 -7.43 5.67 -9.02
N LEU A 138 -6.13 5.44 -9.32
CA LEU A 138 -5.37 6.33 -10.22
C LEU A 138 -5.52 5.94 -11.70
N ILE A 139 -5.88 4.68 -11.97
CA ILE A 139 -6.13 4.18 -13.31
C ILE A 139 -7.62 4.34 -13.60
N GLU A 140 -7.94 5.14 -14.61
CA GLU A 140 -9.30 5.35 -15.10
C GLU A 140 -9.68 4.27 -16.12
N GLY A 141 -10.97 3.93 -16.17
CA GLY A 141 -11.51 2.93 -17.10
C GLY A 141 -11.36 1.47 -16.66
N ASP A 142 -11.79 0.57 -17.56
CA ASP A 142 -11.68 -0.87 -17.40
C ASP A 142 -10.22 -1.30 -17.57
N PHE A 143 -9.57 -1.60 -16.45
CA PHE A 143 -8.23 -2.15 -16.45
C PHE A 143 -8.30 -3.67 -16.67
N ASN A 144 -7.67 -4.13 -17.75
CA ASN A 144 -7.40 -5.55 -17.95
C ASN A 144 -5.96 -5.82 -17.50
N SER A 145 -5.77 -6.78 -16.59
CA SER A 145 -4.44 -7.23 -16.11
C SER A 145 -3.51 -7.66 -17.24
N ARG A 146 -4.07 -8.02 -18.41
CA ARG A 146 -3.34 -8.37 -19.63
C ARG A 146 -2.94 -7.17 -20.51
N ASN A 147 -3.52 -5.98 -20.29
CA ASN A 147 -3.26 -4.73 -21.02
C ASN A 147 -2.59 -3.65 -20.14
N ASN A 148 -1.68 -4.04 -19.25
CA ASN A 148 -0.84 -3.07 -18.56
C ASN A 148 0.21 -2.53 -19.54
N ASP A 149 -0.19 -1.55 -20.36
CA ASP A 149 0.64 -0.98 -21.41
C ASP A 149 1.66 -0.01 -20.79
N ILE A 150 2.73 -0.58 -20.22
CA ILE A 150 3.88 0.16 -19.66
C ILE A 150 4.41 1.14 -20.70
N LYS A 151 4.43 0.75 -21.98
CA LYS A 151 4.87 1.60 -23.09
C LYS A 151 3.98 2.83 -23.22
N LYS A 152 2.65 2.67 -23.28
CA LYS A 152 1.72 3.81 -23.33
C LYS A 152 1.87 4.72 -22.12
N ASN A 153 1.91 4.17 -20.91
CA ASN A 153 2.08 4.98 -19.69
C ASN A 153 3.41 5.75 -19.71
N PHE A 154 4.48 5.13 -20.22
CA PHE A 154 5.78 5.78 -20.35
C PHE A 154 5.75 6.89 -21.39
N GLN A 155 5.07 6.68 -22.53
CA GLN A 155 4.89 7.71 -23.54
C GLN A 155 4.09 8.90 -23.01
N ASP A 156 2.96 8.65 -22.34
CA ASP A 156 2.16 9.68 -21.68
C ASP A 156 3.00 10.52 -20.68
N PHE A 157 3.94 9.87 -19.97
CA PHE A 157 4.88 10.56 -19.09
C PHE A 157 5.88 11.41 -19.87
N LEU A 158 6.46 10.89 -20.95
CA LEU A 158 7.38 11.67 -21.81
C LEU A 158 6.67 12.89 -22.41
N ASP A 159 5.45 12.74 -22.89
CA ASP A 159 4.67 13.83 -23.48
C ASP A 159 4.42 14.95 -22.45
N SER A 160 4.03 14.58 -21.23
CA SER A 160 3.83 15.52 -20.11
C SER A 160 5.16 16.16 -19.68
N TYR A 161 6.24 15.39 -19.61
CA TYR A 161 7.58 15.91 -19.30
C TYR A 161 8.06 16.90 -20.36
N ASN A 162 7.92 16.57 -21.63
CA ASN A 162 8.32 17.44 -22.75
C ASN A 162 7.55 18.75 -22.76
N ALA A 163 6.25 18.70 -22.46
CA ALA A 163 5.41 19.91 -22.36
C ALA A 163 5.81 20.82 -21.20
N ILE A 164 6.17 20.25 -20.04
CA ILE A 164 6.51 21.01 -18.83
C ILE A 164 7.96 21.54 -18.86
N PHE A 165 8.90 20.75 -19.37
CA PHE A 165 10.32 21.08 -19.36
C PHE A 165 10.88 21.49 -20.74
N GLU A 166 9.99 21.80 -21.70
CA GLU A 166 10.32 22.21 -23.07
C GLU A 166 11.40 21.29 -23.70
N SER A 167 11.22 19.99 -23.52
CA SER A 167 12.17 18.95 -23.93
C SER A 167 11.66 18.19 -25.17
N ASP A 168 12.54 17.43 -25.82
CA ASP A 168 12.22 16.60 -27.00
C ASP A 168 12.67 15.15 -26.77
N LEU A 169 12.17 14.55 -25.69
CA LEU A 169 12.43 13.15 -25.37
C LEU A 169 11.45 12.24 -26.10
N SER A 170 11.96 11.27 -26.84
CA SER A 170 11.14 10.27 -27.51
C SER A 170 11.68 8.86 -27.25
N LEU A 171 10.77 7.89 -27.17
CA LEU A 171 11.13 6.50 -26.94
C LEU A 171 11.32 5.78 -28.29
N GLU A 172 12.54 5.77 -28.82
CA GLU A 172 12.84 5.15 -30.12
C GLU A 172 12.71 3.61 -30.08
N ASN A 173 13.09 2.96 -28.98
CA ASN A 173 13.08 1.50 -28.84
C ASN A 173 12.20 1.00 -27.69
N SER A 174 10.90 0.91 -27.94
CA SER A 174 9.93 0.46 -26.94
C SER A 174 10.12 -0.98 -26.45
N LYS A 175 10.80 -1.87 -27.20
CA LYS A 175 11.07 -3.25 -26.74
C LYS A 175 12.09 -3.29 -25.61
N GLN A 176 13.14 -2.48 -25.72
CA GLN A 176 14.18 -2.37 -24.69
C GLN A 176 13.61 -1.86 -23.36
N LEU A 177 12.61 -0.96 -23.39
CA LEU A 177 11.92 -0.50 -22.18
C LEU A 177 11.32 -1.68 -21.40
N GLU A 178 10.58 -2.56 -22.08
CA GLU A 178 9.96 -3.72 -21.43
C GLU A 178 10.99 -4.71 -20.88
N GLU A 179 12.07 -4.97 -21.62
CA GLU A 179 13.17 -5.84 -21.17
C GLU A 179 13.80 -5.30 -19.88
N ILE A 180 14.18 -4.01 -19.87
CA ILE A 180 14.80 -3.37 -18.69
C ILE A 180 13.85 -3.38 -17.48
N VAL A 181 12.56 -3.17 -17.71
CA VAL A 181 11.55 -3.18 -16.65
C VAL A 181 11.38 -4.58 -16.05
N LYS A 182 11.36 -5.63 -16.90
CA LYS A 182 11.19 -7.04 -16.51
C LYS A 182 12.45 -7.65 -15.89
N ASP A 183 13.63 -7.10 -16.17
CA ASP A 183 14.90 -7.58 -15.63
C ASP A 183 14.89 -7.66 -14.10
N LYS A 184 15.40 -8.76 -13.54
CA LYS A 184 15.60 -8.94 -12.09
C LYS A 184 16.94 -8.34 -11.66
N ILE A 185 17.05 -7.01 -11.73
CA ILE A 185 18.22 -6.23 -11.29
C ILE A 185 17.81 -5.18 -10.26
N SER A 186 18.80 -4.59 -9.56
CA SER A 186 18.54 -3.53 -8.57
C SER A 186 17.87 -2.30 -9.21
N LYS A 187 17.09 -1.57 -8.42
CA LYS A 187 16.41 -0.34 -8.89
C LYS A 187 17.39 0.66 -9.50
N SER A 188 18.55 0.86 -8.87
CA SER A 188 19.60 1.74 -9.39
C SER A 188 20.13 1.28 -10.75
N ALA A 189 20.37 -0.03 -10.92
CA ALA A 189 20.80 -0.58 -12.21
C ALA A 189 19.70 -0.43 -13.29
N LYS A 190 18.42 -0.62 -12.94
CA LYS A 190 17.30 -0.34 -13.87
C LYS A 190 17.30 1.11 -14.32
N LYS A 191 17.45 2.04 -13.38
CA LYS A 191 17.49 3.47 -13.69
C LYS A 191 18.65 3.83 -14.61
N GLU A 192 19.83 3.25 -14.39
CA GLU A 192 20.98 3.47 -15.27
C GLU A 192 20.74 2.91 -16.67
N ARG A 193 20.13 1.72 -16.80
CA ARG A 193 19.76 1.15 -18.10
C ARG A 193 18.70 1.97 -18.81
N LEU A 194 17.68 2.45 -18.10
CA LEU A 194 16.65 3.34 -18.66
C LEU A 194 17.24 4.66 -19.15
N LEU A 195 18.14 5.27 -18.37
CA LEU A 195 18.78 6.53 -18.75
C LEU A 195 19.62 6.39 -20.03
N LYS A 196 20.24 5.22 -20.27
CA LYS A 196 20.99 4.95 -21.51
C LYS A 196 20.13 4.97 -22.78
N LEU A 197 18.81 4.81 -22.66
CA LEU A 197 17.88 4.98 -23.78
C LEU A 197 17.77 6.45 -24.21
N PHE A 198 18.19 7.39 -23.37
CA PHE A 198 18.14 8.83 -23.59
C PHE A 198 19.56 9.42 -23.51
N PRO A 199 20.41 9.23 -24.53
CA PRO A 199 21.84 9.55 -24.45
C PRO A 199 22.15 11.05 -24.28
N ARG A 200 21.20 11.93 -24.57
CA ARG A 200 21.32 13.39 -24.33
C ARG A 200 21.11 13.76 -22.86
N GLU A 201 20.46 12.89 -22.07
CA GLU A 201 20.15 13.11 -20.67
C GLU A 201 21.30 12.72 -19.75
N LYS A 202 21.55 13.55 -18.74
CA LYS A 202 22.64 13.34 -17.79
C LYS A 202 22.16 12.62 -16.53
N ASN A 203 23.06 11.87 -15.91
CA ASN A 203 22.81 11.21 -14.62
C ASN A 203 22.45 12.20 -13.49
N SER A 204 22.90 13.45 -13.63
CA SER A 204 22.62 14.57 -12.72
C SER A 204 21.46 15.47 -13.18
N GLY A 205 20.70 15.11 -14.21
CA GLY A 205 19.57 15.89 -14.71
C GLY A 205 18.26 15.60 -13.97
N ILE A 206 17.25 16.46 -14.17
CA ILE A 206 15.92 16.29 -13.55
C ILE A 206 15.19 15.05 -14.08
N PHE A 207 15.33 14.73 -15.38
CA PHE A 207 14.80 13.49 -15.95
C PHE A 207 15.30 12.25 -15.21
N SER A 208 16.57 12.25 -14.82
CA SER A 208 17.19 11.18 -14.04
C SER A 208 16.58 11.04 -12.63
N GLU A 209 16.11 12.12 -12.01
CA GLU A 209 15.33 12.08 -10.76
C GLU A 209 13.94 11.49 -10.97
N PHE A 210 13.25 11.82 -12.07
CA PHE A 210 12.00 11.14 -12.43
C PHE A 210 12.21 9.65 -12.69
N LEU A 211 13.28 9.25 -13.37
CA LEU A 211 13.61 7.84 -13.56
C LEU A 211 13.89 7.14 -12.21
N LYS A 212 14.49 7.81 -11.22
CA LYS A 212 14.63 7.27 -9.85
C LYS A 212 13.27 6.99 -9.24
N LEU A 213 12.33 7.95 -9.31
CA LEU A 213 10.97 7.72 -8.81
C LEU A 213 10.30 6.54 -9.51
N ILE A 214 10.39 6.48 -10.84
CA ILE A 214 9.75 5.47 -11.69
C ILE A 214 10.24 4.05 -11.35
N VAL A 215 11.52 3.88 -11.01
CA VAL A 215 12.05 2.57 -10.57
C VAL A 215 11.81 2.29 -9.08
N GLY A 216 11.24 3.25 -8.34
CA GLY A 216 10.92 3.10 -6.91
C GLY A 216 12.05 3.47 -5.95
N ASN A 217 12.96 4.35 -6.36
CA ASN A 217 13.97 4.98 -5.50
C ASN A 217 13.51 6.37 -5.03
N GLN A 218 14.13 6.87 -3.96
CA GLN A 218 13.96 8.25 -3.52
C GLN A 218 14.63 9.22 -4.51
N ALA A 219 13.91 10.27 -4.89
CA ALA A 219 14.41 11.36 -5.71
C ALA A 219 14.52 12.66 -4.90
N ASP A 220 15.43 13.55 -5.28
CA ASP A 220 15.63 14.86 -4.65
C ASP A 220 15.55 15.97 -5.69
N PHE A 221 14.50 16.80 -5.59
CA PHE A 221 14.23 17.85 -6.57
C PHE A 221 14.74 19.23 -6.16
N ARG A 222 15.35 19.36 -4.97
CA ARG A 222 15.77 20.66 -4.40
C ARG A 222 16.61 21.49 -5.37
N LYS A 223 17.60 20.84 -6.01
CA LYS A 223 18.55 21.51 -6.92
C LYS A 223 17.91 22.00 -8.22
N PHE A 224 16.80 21.40 -8.63
CA PHE A 224 16.19 21.71 -9.93
C PHE A 224 15.11 22.78 -9.83
N PHE A 225 14.47 22.90 -8.66
CA PHE A 225 13.47 23.93 -8.39
C PHE A 225 13.97 25.04 -7.45
N ASN A 226 15.27 25.11 -7.16
CA ASN A 226 15.89 26.10 -6.27
C ASN A 226 15.18 26.23 -4.91
N LEU A 227 14.90 25.09 -4.28
CA LEU A 227 14.21 25.04 -2.98
C LEU A 227 15.20 25.23 -1.83
N ASP A 228 14.78 25.93 -0.77
CA ASP A 228 15.60 26.17 0.42
C ASP A 228 15.83 24.89 1.23
N GLU A 229 14.82 24.02 1.30
CA GLU A 229 14.85 22.77 2.05
C GLU A 229 14.99 21.54 1.15
N LYS A 230 15.47 20.43 1.73
CA LYS A 230 15.58 19.16 1.02
C LYS A 230 14.19 18.57 0.80
N THR A 231 13.66 18.74 -0.40
CA THR A 231 12.38 18.16 -0.82
C THR A 231 12.60 16.87 -1.58
N SER A 232 12.58 15.74 -0.85
CA SER A 232 12.72 14.42 -1.45
C SER A 232 11.38 13.70 -1.56
N LEU A 233 11.17 13.03 -2.69
CA LEU A 233 9.92 12.32 -2.99
C LEU A 233 10.17 10.82 -3.17
N HIS A 234 9.21 9.99 -2.79
CA HIS A 234 9.29 8.54 -2.94
C HIS A 234 7.88 7.95 -3.16
N PHE A 235 7.60 7.40 -4.35
CA PHE A 235 6.24 6.94 -4.70
C PHE A 235 5.68 5.87 -3.76
N SER A 236 6.54 5.04 -3.19
CA SER A 236 6.16 3.93 -2.33
C SER A 236 5.88 4.31 -0.86
N LYS A 237 6.19 5.55 -0.43
CA LYS A 237 5.99 5.97 0.97
C LYS A 237 4.53 6.35 1.23
N GLU A 238 4.04 6.08 2.44
CA GLU A 238 2.68 6.49 2.85
C GLU A 238 2.49 8.01 2.83
N SER A 239 3.56 8.77 3.07
CA SER A 239 3.60 10.24 3.02
C SER A 239 3.60 10.82 1.61
N TYR A 240 3.67 10.00 0.54
CA TYR A 240 3.86 10.50 -0.83
C TYR A 240 2.89 11.61 -1.23
N ASP A 241 1.58 11.44 -0.95
CA ASP A 241 0.59 12.44 -1.33
C ASP A 241 0.83 13.78 -0.59
N GLU A 242 1.33 13.72 0.64
CA GLU A 242 1.70 14.89 1.46
C GLU A 242 2.98 15.53 0.92
N ASP A 243 4.02 14.73 0.73
CA ASP A 243 5.32 15.16 0.20
C ASP A 243 5.17 15.81 -1.20
N LEU A 244 4.27 15.28 -2.04
CA LEU A 244 3.94 15.86 -3.33
C LEU A 244 3.17 17.19 -3.19
N GLU A 245 2.16 17.26 -2.31
CA GLU A 245 1.40 18.50 -2.08
C GLU A 245 2.32 19.62 -1.55
N THR A 246 3.24 19.28 -0.63
CA THR A 246 4.27 20.21 -0.17
C THR A 246 5.15 20.66 -1.33
N LEU A 247 5.66 19.73 -2.16
CA LEU A 247 6.48 20.09 -3.32
C LEU A 247 5.74 21.00 -4.30
N LEU A 248 4.51 20.64 -4.70
CA LEU A 248 3.66 21.43 -5.59
C LEU A 248 3.31 22.81 -5.01
N GLY A 249 3.15 22.91 -3.69
CA GLY A 249 2.97 24.20 -3.02
C GLY A 249 4.13 25.17 -3.19
N HIS A 250 5.35 24.67 -3.46
CA HIS A 250 6.52 25.50 -3.75
C HIS A 250 6.74 25.74 -5.25
N ILE A 251 6.47 24.73 -6.09
CA ILE A 251 6.82 24.78 -7.53
C ILE A 251 5.65 25.15 -8.44
N GLY A 252 4.42 25.10 -7.94
CA GLY A 252 3.19 25.36 -8.70
C GLY A 252 2.46 24.08 -9.13
N ASP A 253 1.13 24.19 -9.26
CA ASP A 253 0.24 23.07 -9.60
C ASP A 253 0.41 22.58 -11.06
N ASP A 254 1.02 23.37 -11.93
CA ASP A 254 1.27 23.02 -13.34
C ASP A 254 2.15 21.76 -13.46
N TYR A 255 3.02 21.50 -12.48
CA TYR A 255 3.87 20.29 -12.43
C TYR A 255 3.11 19.03 -11.99
N SER A 256 1.86 19.14 -11.53
CA SER A 256 1.11 18.00 -10.97
C SER A 256 0.93 16.85 -11.96
N ASP A 257 0.70 17.16 -13.23
CA ASP A 257 0.45 16.14 -14.25
C ASP A 257 1.69 15.26 -14.51
N VAL A 258 2.90 15.85 -14.61
CA VAL A 258 4.11 15.06 -14.87
C VAL A 258 4.42 14.08 -13.72
N PHE A 259 4.19 14.46 -12.47
CA PHE A 259 4.31 13.55 -11.32
C PHE A 259 3.24 12.45 -11.31
N LEU A 260 2.00 12.80 -11.67
CA LEU A 260 0.92 11.82 -11.79
C LEU A 260 1.21 10.78 -12.88
N LYS A 261 1.68 11.21 -14.05
CA LYS A 261 2.06 10.33 -15.15
C LYS A 261 3.27 9.46 -14.79
N ALA A 262 4.31 10.03 -14.17
CA ALA A 262 5.44 9.26 -13.66
C ALA A 262 5.01 8.19 -12.64
N LYS A 263 4.06 8.51 -11.74
CA LYS A 263 3.51 7.54 -10.79
C LYS A 263 2.74 6.43 -11.48
N LYS A 264 1.97 6.73 -12.54
CA LYS A 264 1.30 5.69 -13.35
C LYS A 264 2.29 4.71 -13.97
N VAL A 265 3.45 5.20 -14.43
CA VAL A 265 4.53 4.33 -14.92
C VAL A 265 5.06 3.44 -13.80
N TYR A 266 5.37 4.01 -12.63
CA TYR A 266 5.81 3.25 -11.46
C TYR A 266 4.80 2.16 -11.06
N ASP A 267 3.53 2.50 -10.94
CA ASP A 267 2.45 1.57 -10.60
C ASP A 267 2.35 0.46 -11.66
N ALA A 268 2.47 0.80 -12.95
CA ALA A 268 2.48 -0.17 -14.04
C ALA A 268 3.67 -1.14 -13.97
N ILE A 269 4.88 -0.64 -13.72
CA ILE A 269 6.08 -1.46 -13.54
C ILE A 269 5.91 -2.41 -12.36
N LEU A 270 5.45 -1.89 -11.22
CA LEU A 270 5.30 -2.66 -9.99
C LEU A 270 4.21 -3.72 -10.15
N LEU A 271 3.09 -3.38 -10.80
CA LEU A 271 2.02 -4.32 -11.09
C LEU A 271 2.47 -5.43 -12.04
N SER A 272 3.27 -5.11 -13.06
CA SER A 272 3.88 -6.12 -13.94
C SER A 272 4.77 -7.09 -13.16
N GLY A 273 5.58 -6.56 -12.22
CA GLY A 273 6.38 -7.38 -11.32
C GLY A 273 5.55 -8.26 -10.38
N ILE A 274 4.43 -7.75 -9.85
CA ILE A 274 3.50 -8.54 -9.02
C ILE A 274 2.83 -9.61 -9.87
N LEU A 275 2.26 -9.26 -11.02
CA LEU A 275 1.44 -10.17 -11.84
C LEU A 275 2.26 -11.01 -12.81
N ALA A 276 3.58 -11.10 -12.65
CA ALA A 276 4.47 -11.89 -13.51
C ALA A 276 4.19 -13.42 -13.49
N VAL A 277 3.13 -13.86 -12.80
CA VAL A 277 2.73 -15.26 -12.71
C VAL A 277 2.25 -15.76 -14.06
N THR A 278 2.80 -16.90 -14.46
CA THR A 278 2.59 -17.59 -15.74
C THR A 278 1.33 -18.45 -15.79
N ASP A 279 0.59 -18.56 -14.70
CA ASP A 279 -0.64 -19.35 -14.63
C ASP A 279 -1.77 -18.58 -15.35
N ASN A 280 -1.82 -18.73 -16.68
CA ASN A 280 -2.82 -18.08 -17.52
C ASN A 280 -4.24 -18.62 -17.28
N GLU A 281 -4.39 -19.70 -16.52
CA GLU A 281 -5.67 -20.37 -16.23
C GLU A 281 -6.36 -19.83 -14.98
N THR A 282 -5.64 -19.17 -14.05
CA THR A 282 -6.25 -18.66 -12.82
C THR A 282 -7.08 -17.39 -13.05
N GLU A 283 -8.24 -17.31 -12.41
CA GLU A 283 -9.05 -16.08 -12.35
C GLU A 283 -8.55 -15.13 -11.24
N ALA A 284 -7.49 -15.52 -10.50
CA ALA A 284 -6.91 -14.77 -9.39
C ALA A 284 -5.38 -14.57 -9.50
N PRO A 285 -4.90 -13.77 -10.48
CA PRO A 285 -3.46 -13.61 -10.73
C PRO A 285 -2.73 -12.90 -9.59
N LEU A 286 -3.36 -11.93 -8.92
CA LEU A 286 -2.76 -11.25 -7.76
C LEU A 286 -2.61 -12.21 -6.59
N SER A 287 -3.65 -12.99 -6.28
CA SER A 287 -3.57 -13.97 -5.21
C SER A 287 -2.53 -15.04 -5.50
N SER A 288 -2.42 -15.48 -6.76
CA SER A 288 -1.37 -16.41 -7.21
C SER A 288 0.03 -15.85 -7.00
N ALA A 289 0.25 -14.57 -7.31
CA ALA A 289 1.53 -13.90 -7.06
C ALA A 289 1.91 -13.86 -5.58
N MET A 290 0.93 -13.55 -4.72
CA MET A 290 1.14 -13.49 -3.28
C MET A 290 1.41 -14.88 -2.67
N ILE A 291 0.84 -15.94 -3.25
CA ILE A 291 1.14 -17.32 -2.89
C ILE A 291 2.56 -17.70 -3.30
N MET A 292 2.99 -17.35 -4.52
CA MET A 292 4.36 -17.59 -4.96
C MET A 292 5.37 -16.88 -4.06
N ARG A 293 5.12 -15.61 -3.71
CA ARG A 293 5.93 -14.88 -2.72
C ARG A 293 6.01 -15.60 -1.37
N TYR A 294 4.90 -16.18 -0.90
CA TYR A 294 4.87 -16.95 0.35
C TYR A 294 5.75 -18.21 0.26
N LYS A 295 5.70 -18.92 -0.86
CA LYS A 295 6.55 -20.10 -1.11
C LYS A 295 8.03 -19.73 -1.22
N GLU A 296 8.35 -18.70 -2.00
CA GLU A 296 9.73 -18.18 -2.11
C GLU A 296 10.28 -17.77 -0.75
N HIS A 297 9.45 -17.16 0.11
CA HIS A 297 9.84 -16.84 1.48
C HIS A 297 10.18 -18.09 2.29
N GLU A 298 9.35 -19.13 2.23
CA GLU A 298 9.60 -20.40 2.95
C GLU A 298 10.91 -21.05 2.50
N GLU A 299 11.12 -21.15 1.18
CA GLU A 299 12.33 -21.72 0.58
C GLU A 299 13.58 -20.92 0.97
N ASP A 300 13.54 -19.60 0.79
CA ASP A 300 14.64 -18.69 1.15
C ASP A 300 14.95 -18.74 2.65
N LEU A 301 13.92 -18.87 3.50
CA LEU A 301 14.11 -18.94 4.95
C LEU A 301 14.79 -20.25 5.35
N ALA A 302 14.42 -21.37 4.72
CA ALA A 302 15.06 -22.65 4.94
C ALA A 302 16.55 -22.60 4.54
N LEU A 303 16.86 -22.02 3.37
CA LEU A 303 18.23 -21.80 2.91
C LEU A 303 19.03 -20.91 3.86
N LEU A 304 18.46 -19.78 4.29
CA LEU A 304 19.12 -18.85 5.20
C LEU A 304 19.38 -19.49 6.57
N LYS A 305 18.40 -20.23 7.12
CA LYS A 305 18.56 -20.97 8.39
C LYS A 305 19.68 -21.99 8.29
N ALA A 306 19.71 -22.78 7.21
CA ALA A 306 20.76 -23.76 6.98
C ALA A 306 22.14 -23.10 6.83
N TYR A 307 22.21 -21.95 6.15
CA TYR A 307 23.44 -21.20 5.95
C TYR A 307 23.98 -20.60 7.26
N ILE A 308 23.16 -19.85 7.99
CA ILE A 308 23.59 -19.18 9.24
C ILE A 308 23.96 -20.20 10.32
N ARG A 309 23.30 -21.37 10.34
CA ARG A 309 23.64 -22.44 11.27
C ARG A 309 25.06 -22.99 11.08
N LYS A 310 25.65 -22.85 9.88
CA LYS A 310 27.05 -23.21 9.60
C LYS A 310 28.03 -22.15 10.10
N ILE A 311 27.60 -20.91 10.30
CA ILE A 311 28.43 -19.82 10.83
C ILE A 311 28.65 -20.05 12.33
N SER A 312 27.57 -19.96 13.12
CA SER A 312 27.60 -20.28 14.55
C SER A 312 26.18 -20.42 15.12
N LEU A 313 26.06 -21.12 16.25
CA LEU A 313 24.78 -21.20 16.99
C LEU A 313 24.37 -19.86 17.63
N GLU A 314 25.36 -19.05 18.04
CA GLU A 314 25.13 -17.73 18.62
C GLU A 314 24.49 -16.78 17.60
N THR A 315 25.08 -16.68 16.41
CA THR A 315 24.52 -15.89 15.30
C THR A 315 23.14 -16.42 14.91
N TYR A 316 22.94 -17.74 14.87
CA TYR A 316 21.62 -18.30 14.59
C TYR A 316 20.56 -17.85 15.59
N ASN A 317 20.88 -17.88 16.89
CA ASN A 317 19.95 -17.44 17.92
C ASN A 317 19.69 -15.93 17.84
N GLU A 318 20.71 -15.11 17.59
CA GLU A 318 20.54 -13.66 17.40
C GLU A 318 19.60 -13.38 16.22
N VAL A 319 19.85 -13.99 15.06
CA VAL A 319 19.06 -13.71 13.85
C VAL A 319 17.61 -14.21 13.99
N PHE A 320 17.39 -15.42 14.51
CA PHE A 320 16.08 -16.07 14.44
C PHE A 320 15.30 -16.10 15.76
N LYS A 321 15.85 -15.65 16.88
CA LYS A 321 15.18 -15.70 18.19
C LYS A 321 15.21 -14.40 18.98
N ASP A 322 16.15 -13.48 18.71
CA ASP A 322 16.22 -12.19 19.41
C ASP A 322 15.40 -11.11 18.66
N ASP A 323 14.23 -10.77 19.21
CA ASP A 323 13.31 -9.78 18.64
C ASP A 323 13.73 -8.32 18.92
N THR A 324 14.78 -8.11 19.72
CA THR A 324 15.37 -6.79 20.00
C THR A 324 16.38 -6.37 18.94
N LYS A 325 16.86 -7.34 18.14
CA LYS A 325 17.82 -7.13 17.05
C LYS A 325 17.11 -6.99 15.72
N ASN A 326 17.79 -6.39 14.75
CA ASN A 326 17.28 -6.27 13.38
C ASN A 326 17.40 -7.57 12.56
N GLY A 327 17.44 -8.72 13.23
CA GLY A 327 17.39 -10.04 12.62
C GLY A 327 15.99 -10.43 12.15
N TYR A 328 15.82 -11.69 11.76
CA TYR A 328 14.53 -12.22 11.31
C TYR A 328 13.46 -12.20 12.41
N ALA A 329 13.82 -12.47 13.67
CA ALA A 329 12.89 -12.35 14.80
C ALA A 329 12.37 -10.91 14.96
N GLY A 330 13.26 -9.92 14.97
CA GLY A 330 12.87 -8.50 15.01
C GLY A 330 12.08 -8.06 13.77
N TYR A 331 12.35 -8.66 12.61
CA TYR A 331 11.59 -8.41 11.38
C TYR A 331 10.16 -8.97 11.45
N ILE A 332 9.95 -10.18 11.99
CA ILE A 332 8.62 -10.81 12.04
C ILE A 332 7.81 -10.34 13.25
N ASP A 333 8.38 -10.44 14.44
CA ASP A 333 7.70 -10.24 15.73
C ASP A 333 8.01 -8.87 16.37
N GLY A 334 9.17 -8.29 16.02
CA GLY A 334 9.61 -6.99 16.54
C GLY A 334 9.16 -5.78 15.72
N LYS A 335 9.93 -4.69 15.81
CA LYS A 335 9.65 -3.40 15.14
C LYS A 335 10.50 -3.15 13.90
N THR A 336 11.34 -4.10 13.51
CA THR A 336 12.28 -3.95 12.41
C THR A 336 11.53 -3.90 11.09
N ASN A 337 11.70 -2.81 10.34
CA ASN A 337 11.18 -2.71 8.98
C ASN A 337 12.06 -3.49 7.98
N GLN A 338 11.62 -3.61 6.73
CA GLN A 338 12.36 -4.36 5.72
C GLN A 338 13.75 -3.77 5.43
N GLU A 339 13.87 -2.45 5.41
CA GLU A 339 15.14 -1.77 5.10
C GLU A 339 16.18 -2.06 6.19
N ASP A 340 15.80 -1.91 7.46
CA ASP A 340 16.66 -2.20 8.61
C ASP A 340 17.07 -3.67 8.67
N PHE A 341 16.14 -4.58 8.35
CA PHE A 341 16.42 -6.02 8.26
C PHE A 341 17.43 -6.32 7.15
N TYR A 342 17.27 -5.71 5.97
CA TYR A 342 18.19 -5.88 4.85
C TYR A 342 19.57 -5.28 5.14
N VAL A 343 19.65 -4.12 5.78
CA VAL A 343 20.91 -3.52 6.20
C VAL A 343 21.65 -4.43 7.19
N TYR A 344 20.91 -5.00 8.16
CA TYR A 344 21.46 -5.95 9.12
C TYR A 344 22.00 -7.21 8.43
N LEU A 345 21.19 -7.87 7.59
CA LEU A 345 21.63 -9.08 6.88
C LEU A 345 22.80 -8.80 5.94
N LYS A 346 22.80 -7.68 5.21
CA LYS A 346 23.94 -7.30 4.35
C LYS A 346 25.23 -7.20 5.16
N LYS A 347 25.20 -6.53 6.32
CA LYS A 347 26.38 -6.42 7.19
C LYS A 347 26.86 -7.78 7.67
N LEU A 348 25.93 -8.67 8.03
CA LEU A 348 26.27 -10.02 8.49
C LEU A 348 26.86 -10.91 7.39
N LEU A 349 26.33 -10.80 6.17
CA LEU A 349 26.63 -11.73 5.08
C LEU A 349 27.78 -11.26 4.18
N THR A 350 28.12 -9.97 4.17
CA THR A 350 29.18 -9.42 3.32
C THR A 350 30.54 -10.03 3.68
N GLY A 351 31.24 -10.55 2.68
CA GLY A 351 32.57 -11.17 2.85
C GLY A 351 32.54 -12.64 3.25
N LEU A 352 31.35 -13.25 3.42
CA LEU A 352 31.22 -14.69 3.63
C LEU A 352 31.06 -15.44 2.30
N GLU A 353 31.80 -16.53 2.15
CA GLU A 353 31.76 -17.37 0.95
C GLU A 353 30.39 -18.07 0.80
N GLY A 354 29.79 -17.98 -0.39
CA GLY A 354 28.48 -18.56 -0.68
C GLY A 354 27.27 -17.70 -0.26
N ALA A 355 27.49 -16.46 0.19
CA ALA A 355 26.42 -15.53 0.54
C ALA A 355 25.77 -14.81 -0.66
N ASP A 356 26.34 -14.94 -1.87
CA ASP A 356 25.96 -14.17 -3.05
C ASP A 356 24.47 -14.27 -3.39
N TYR A 357 23.91 -15.47 -3.30
CA TYR A 357 22.48 -15.72 -3.53
C TYR A 357 21.58 -14.80 -2.66
N PHE A 358 21.89 -14.69 -1.37
CA PHE A 358 21.13 -13.86 -0.43
C PHE A 358 21.37 -12.38 -0.73
N LEU A 359 22.62 -11.98 -0.91
CA LEU A 359 22.99 -10.59 -1.16
C LEU A 359 22.35 -10.05 -2.44
N GLU A 360 22.31 -10.85 -3.50
CA GLU A 360 21.65 -10.47 -4.75
C GLU A 360 20.15 -10.26 -4.57
N LYS A 361 19.44 -11.17 -3.89
CA LYS A 361 18.00 -10.99 -3.61
C LYS A 361 17.74 -9.79 -2.69
N ILE A 362 18.57 -9.56 -1.68
CA ILE A 362 18.48 -8.37 -0.82
C ILE A 362 18.70 -7.09 -1.65
N ASN A 363 19.63 -7.10 -2.62
CA ASN A 363 19.87 -5.97 -3.53
C ASN A 363 18.73 -5.70 -4.51
N ARG A 364 17.96 -6.73 -4.86
CA ARG A 364 16.73 -6.64 -5.65
C ARG A 364 15.50 -6.27 -4.81
N GLU A 365 15.66 -6.23 -3.49
CA GLU A 365 14.62 -6.05 -2.49
C GLU A 365 13.52 -7.13 -2.50
N ASP A 366 13.82 -8.33 -3.00
CA ASP A 366 12.86 -9.44 -3.16
C ASP A 366 13.08 -10.62 -2.18
N PHE A 367 13.95 -10.45 -1.16
CA PHE A 367 14.29 -11.50 -0.20
C PHE A 367 13.35 -11.56 1.02
N LEU A 368 12.82 -12.74 1.38
CA LEU A 368 11.98 -12.95 2.59
C LEU A 368 10.83 -11.93 2.75
N ARG A 369 10.20 -11.60 1.63
CA ARG A 369 9.17 -10.55 1.57
C ARG A 369 7.90 -10.96 2.32
N LYS A 370 7.35 -10.03 3.10
CA LYS A 370 5.99 -10.17 3.65
C LYS A 370 4.93 -10.01 2.55
N GLN A 371 3.72 -10.52 2.81
CA GLN A 371 2.59 -10.38 1.89
C GLN A 371 1.97 -8.98 1.92
N ARG A 372 1.95 -8.33 3.08
CA ARG A 372 1.48 -6.95 3.26
C ARG A 372 2.68 -6.01 3.37
N THR A 373 2.97 -5.33 2.28
CA THR A 373 4.06 -4.36 2.16
C THR A 373 3.51 -3.03 1.66
N PHE A 374 4.30 -1.97 1.79
CA PHE A 374 3.98 -0.64 1.27
C PHE A 374 3.73 -0.67 -0.25
N ASP A 375 4.47 -1.52 -0.98
CA ASP A 375 4.33 -1.73 -2.42
C ASP A 375 2.92 -2.15 -2.84
N ASN A 376 2.13 -2.78 -1.95
CA ASN A 376 0.75 -3.13 -2.25
C ASN A 376 -0.14 -1.90 -2.49
N GLY A 377 0.30 -0.70 -2.11
CA GLY A 377 -0.38 0.56 -2.40
C GLY A 377 -0.52 0.85 -3.90
N SER A 378 0.35 0.28 -4.73
CA SER A 378 0.33 0.38 -6.20
C SER A 378 -0.66 -0.59 -6.88
N ILE A 379 -1.35 -1.44 -6.11
CA ILE A 379 -2.33 -2.38 -6.67
C ILE A 379 -3.62 -1.59 -6.97
N PRO A 380 -4.06 -1.50 -8.23
CA PRO A 380 -5.26 -0.77 -8.58
C PRO A 380 -6.50 -1.57 -8.18
N TYR A 381 -7.61 -0.86 -7.88
CA TYR A 381 -8.83 -1.50 -7.40
C TYR A 381 -9.40 -2.54 -8.36
N GLN A 382 -9.17 -2.37 -9.67
CA GLN A 382 -9.65 -3.26 -10.72
C GLN A 382 -9.12 -4.69 -10.58
N ILE A 383 -7.90 -4.88 -10.06
CA ILE A 383 -7.33 -6.21 -9.81
C ILE A 383 -8.13 -6.94 -8.73
N HIS A 384 -8.47 -6.25 -7.66
CA HIS A 384 -9.32 -6.80 -6.61
C HIS A 384 -10.76 -7.04 -7.11
N LEU A 385 -11.26 -6.15 -7.97
CA LEU A 385 -12.58 -6.29 -8.57
C LEU A 385 -12.68 -7.53 -9.47
N GLN A 386 -11.64 -7.83 -10.25
CA GLN A 386 -11.58 -9.03 -11.09
C GLN A 386 -11.73 -10.30 -10.24
N GLU A 387 -10.92 -10.46 -9.18
CA GLU A 387 -11.04 -11.62 -8.28
C GLU A 387 -12.37 -11.66 -7.53
N MET A 388 -12.89 -10.51 -7.13
CA MET A 388 -14.21 -10.40 -6.49
C MET A 388 -15.32 -10.91 -7.40
N ARG A 389 -15.29 -10.53 -8.69
CA ARG A 389 -16.25 -10.98 -9.69
C ARG A 389 -16.18 -12.49 -9.85
N ALA A 390 -14.99 -13.05 -10.02
CA ALA A 390 -14.75 -14.49 -10.10
C ALA A 390 -15.37 -15.23 -8.91
N ILE A 391 -15.04 -14.80 -7.69
CA ILE A 391 -15.56 -15.41 -6.45
C ILE A 391 -17.09 -15.36 -6.39
N ILE A 392 -17.69 -14.19 -6.68
CA ILE A 392 -19.15 -14.05 -6.68
C ILE A 392 -19.78 -14.96 -7.74
N ASP A 393 -19.21 -15.05 -8.94
CA ASP A 393 -19.76 -15.83 -10.04
C ASP A 393 -19.69 -17.34 -9.79
N LYS A 394 -18.62 -17.85 -9.16
CA LYS A 394 -18.56 -19.26 -8.76
C LYS A 394 -19.55 -19.56 -7.63
N GLN A 395 -19.63 -18.70 -6.60
CA GLN A 395 -20.42 -18.98 -5.40
C GLN A 395 -21.91 -18.63 -5.52
N ALA A 396 -22.28 -17.75 -6.46
CA ALA A 396 -23.67 -17.38 -6.73
C ALA A 396 -24.56 -18.57 -7.12
N LYS A 397 -23.97 -19.62 -7.69
CA LYS A 397 -24.66 -20.88 -8.01
C LYS A 397 -25.20 -21.60 -6.76
N PHE A 398 -24.55 -21.41 -5.61
CA PHE A 398 -24.91 -22.03 -4.34
C PHE A 398 -25.58 -21.06 -3.37
N TYR A 399 -25.36 -19.76 -3.56
CA TYR A 399 -25.86 -18.68 -2.72
C TYR A 399 -26.56 -17.62 -3.59
N PRO A 400 -27.86 -17.81 -3.92
CA PRO A 400 -28.58 -16.93 -4.86
C PRO A 400 -28.59 -15.44 -4.47
N PHE A 401 -28.49 -15.13 -3.18
CA PHE A 401 -28.41 -13.75 -2.71
C PHE A 401 -27.14 -13.02 -3.22
N LEU A 402 -26.05 -13.74 -3.51
CA LEU A 402 -24.84 -13.16 -4.08
C LEU A 402 -25.08 -12.69 -5.52
N ALA A 403 -25.78 -13.48 -6.35
CA ALA A 403 -26.18 -13.04 -7.69
C ALA A 403 -27.05 -11.77 -7.62
N LYS A 404 -28.06 -11.78 -6.75
CA LYS A 404 -28.98 -10.64 -6.57
C LYS A 404 -28.27 -9.36 -6.10
N ASN A 405 -27.20 -9.49 -5.31
CA ASN A 405 -26.48 -8.36 -4.74
C ASN A 405 -25.11 -8.10 -5.40
N LYS A 406 -24.76 -8.78 -6.50
CA LYS A 406 -23.46 -8.66 -7.17
C LYS A 406 -23.10 -7.21 -7.45
N GLU A 407 -23.99 -6.47 -8.11
CA GLU A 407 -23.78 -5.06 -8.44
C GLU A 407 -23.57 -4.19 -7.18
N LYS A 408 -24.35 -4.43 -6.12
CA LYS A 408 -24.20 -3.70 -4.84
C LYS A 408 -22.85 -3.98 -4.19
N ILE A 409 -22.41 -5.24 -4.18
CA ILE A 409 -21.11 -5.63 -3.62
C ILE A 409 -19.96 -5.00 -4.42
N GLU A 410 -20.04 -5.05 -5.75
CA GLU A 410 -19.07 -4.38 -6.62
C GLU A 410 -19.06 -2.87 -6.38
N LYS A 411 -20.23 -2.25 -6.20
CA LYS A 411 -20.35 -0.80 -5.93
C LYS A 411 -19.70 -0.41 -4.60
N ILE A 412 -19.80 -1.23 -3.56
CA ILE A 412 -19.10 -0.98 -2.28
C ILE A 412 -17.58 -0.90 -2.52
N LEU A 413 -17.03 -1.74 -3.40
CA LEU A 413 -15.62 -1.70 -3.76
C LEU A 413 -15.31 -0.48 -4.63
N THR A 414 -16.02 -0.26 -5.73
CA THR A 414 -15.68 0.71 -6.79
C THR A 414 -16.10 2.15 -6.48
N PHE A 415 -17.05 2.39 -5.58
CA PHE A 415 -17.51 3.74 -5.30
C PHE A 415 -16.43 4.61 -4.63
N ARG A 416 -16.15 5.76 -5.24
CA ARG A 416 -15.30 6.81 -4.71
C ARG A 416 -16.12 8.10 -4.69
N ILE A 417 -16.21 8.73 -3.52
CA ILE A 417 -16.83 10.05 -3.39
C ILE A 417 -15.98 11.03 -4.23
N PRO A 418 -16.56 11.71 -5.23
CA PRO A 418 -15.81 12.66 -6.04
C PRO A 418 -15.26 13.78 -5.16
N TYR A 419 -14.03 14.21 -5.43
CA TYR A 419 -13.37 15.25 -4.61
C TYR A 419 -14.17 16.56 -4.64
N TYR A 420 -14.77 16.91 -5.78
CA TYR A 420 -15.62 18.08 -5.96
C TYR A 420 -16.99 17.99 -5.26
N VAL A 421 -17.39 16.83 -4.74
CA VAL A 421 -18.60 16.69 -3.90
C VAL A 421 -18.27 16.96 -2.42
N GLY A 422 -17.08 16.58 -1.97
CA GLY A 422 -16.66 16.80 -0.59
C GLY A 422 -17.37 15.91 0.46
N PRO A 423 -17.38 16.33 1.74
CA PRO A 423 -18.00 15.57 2.83
C PRO A 423 -19.54 15.53 2.72
N LEU A 424 -20.11 14.33 2.84
CA LEU A 424 -21.56 14.06 2.73
C LEU A 424 -22.33 14.40 4.03
N ALA A 425 -22.12 15.61 4.56
CA ALA A 425 -22.72 16.04 5.82
C ALA A 425 -24.24 16.28 5.70
N ARG A 426 -24.89 16.50 6.85
CA ARG A 426 -26.29 16.92 6.97
C ARG A 426 -26.32 18.12 7.92
N GLY A 427 -25.93 19.29 7.42
CA GLY A 427 -25.88 20.56 8.17
C GLY A 427 -24.66 20.77 9.08
N ASN A 428 -24.19 19.72 9.76
CA ASN A 428 -23.18 19.87 10.82
C ASN A 428 -21.73 19.67 10.33
N SER A 429 -21.25 20.49 9.39
CA SER A 429 -19.84 20.51 8.97
C SER A 429 -19.48 21.76 8.18
N ASP A 430 -18.62 22.61 8.75
CA ASP A 430 -18.07 23.80 8.08
C ASP A 430 -17.27 23.48 6.81
N PHE A 431 -16.87 22.22 6.63
CA PHE A 431 -16.11 21.73 5.47
C PHE A 431 -16.97 21.03 4.40
N ALA A 432 -18.30 21.09 4.49
CA ALA A 432 -19.20 20.41 3.57
C ALA A 432 -19.90 21.41 2.65
N TRP A 433 -19.88 21.14 1.34
CA TRP A 433 -20.55 21.96 0.32
C TRP A 433 -21.51 21.14 -0.55
N SER A 434 -21.67 19.83 -0.28
CA SER A 434 -22.60 18.97 -1.01
C SER A 434 -24.05 19.34 -0.72
N ILE A 435 -24.87 19.53 -1.76
CA ILE A 435 -26.32 19.76 -1.63
C ILE A 435 -27.05 18.45 -1.94
N ARG A 436 -27.98 18.06 -1.05
CA ARG A 436 -28.76 16.83 -1.21
C ARG A 436 -30.04 17.11 -1.98
N LYS A 437 -30.35 16.27 -2.99
CA LYS A 437 -31.65 16.32 -3.69
C LYS A 437 -32.81 15.81 -2.82
N ARG A 438 -32.53 14.82 -1.96
CA ARG A 438 -33.52 14.19 -1.06
C ARG A 438 -32.94 14.06 0.34
N ASN A 439 -33.82 14.11 1.34
CA ASN A 439 -33.46 14.01 2.76
C ASN A 439 -33.32 12.54 3.21
N GLU A 440 -32.49 11.77 2.49
CA GLU A 440 -32.29 10.34 2.72
C GLU A 440 -30.82 10.01 3.07
N LYS A 441 -30.57 8.79 3.56
CA LYS A 441 -29.21 8.28 3.82
C LYS A 441 -28.50 8.08 2.47
N ILE A 442 -27.29 8.63 2.34
CA ILE A 442 -26.47 8.44 1.13
C ILE A 442 -25.71 7.12 1.26
N THR A 443 -25.87 6.25 0.27
CA THR A 443 -25.14 4.99 0.12
C THR A 443 -24.29 5.01 -1.16
N PRO A 444 -23.27 4.14 -1.26
CA PRO A 444 -22.50 3.93 -2.50
C PRO A 444 -23.35 3.64 -3.74
#